data_AF-A0A2V8UQK4-F1
#
_entry.id   AF-A0A2V8UQK4-F1
#
_cell.length_a   1.000
_cell.length_b   1.000
_cell.length_c   1.000
_cell.angle_alpha   90.00
_cell.angle_beta   90.00
_cell.angle_gamma   90.00
#
_symmetry.space_group_name_H-M   'P 1'
#
loop_
_entity.id
_entity.type
_entity.pdbx_description
1 polymer ?
#
loop_
_entity_poly.entity_id
_entity_poly.type
_entity_poly.pdbx_seq_one_letter_code
_entity_poly.pdbx_strand_id
1 'polypeptide(L)'
;MLVYAGVNVSRQPVKTPMDASKSDRTTVAGKNIIRIEFDGSMHSRVVASLAGRERVMGDLTPSEIIRISGNDITDFSLQRRRSEPVRDRLGSGTRTVITGTASSLRKTVAVIVYDRFPRMAFFDVEYTNTGMSDLPVNGWTNQHYSISASTSAAQRAFWSYQSGCYEKRPDWVLPLKPGFH
;
A
#
# COMPACT_ATOMS: atom_id res chain seq x y z
N MET A 1 -22.25 7.22 -2.23
CA MET A 1 -22.05 7.34 -0.78
C MET A 1 -20.54 7.43 -0.56
N LEU A 2 -20.02 8.66 -0.39
CA LEU A 2 -18.59 8.94 -0.23
C LEU A 2 -18.20 8.76 1.25
N VAL A 3 -17.04 8.15 1.50
CA VAL A 3 -16.43 8.09 2.84
C VAL A 3 -15.02 8.66 2.75
N TYR A 4 -14.75 9.64 3.62
CA TYR A 4 -13.54 10.46 3.77
C TYR A 4 -12.43 9.71 4.53
N ALA A 5 -11.17 10.08 4.32
CA ALA A 5 -10.07 9.77 5.23
C ALA A 5 -9.21 11.03 5.48
N GLY A 6 -9.24 11.54 6.71
CA GLY A 6 -8.43 12.69 7.14
C GLY A 6 -6.98 12.30 7.43
N VAL A 7 -6.04 13.14 7.02
CA VAL A 7 -4.61 12.99 7.32
C VAL A 7 -4.22 13.98 8.42
N ASN A 8 -3.73 13.45 9.55
CA ASN A 8 -3.17 14.23 10.65
C ASN A 8 -1.65 14.40 10.42
N VAL A 9 -1.15 15.63 10.42
CA VAL A 9 0.28 15.92 10.27
C VAL A 9 0.87 16.20 11.65
N SER A 10 1.62 15.25 12.21
CA SER A 10 2.44 15.46 13.41
C SER A 10 3.93 15.45 13.04
N ARG A 11 4.70 16.41 13.58
CA ARG A 11 6.16 16.45 13.46
C ARG A 11 6.76 15.62 14.60
N GLN A 12 7.51 14.56 14.27
CA GLN A 12 8.33 13.80 15.23
C GLN A 12 9.82 14.03 14.95
N PRO A 13 10.69 14.11 15.98
CA PRO A 13 12.12 14.33 15.80
C PRO A 13 12.87 13.07 15.36
N VAL A 14 13.95 13.28 14.61
CA VAL A 14 14.81 12.25 14.00
C VAL A 14 15.45 11.36 15.07
N LYS A 15 15.18 10.05 15.02
CA LYS A 15 15.95 9.01 15.73
C LYS A 15 16.90 8.34 14.75
N THR A 16 18.19 8.32 15.11
CA THR A 16 19.26 7.57 14.43
C THR A 16 18.90 6.07 14.36
N PRO A 17 19.12 5.36 13.24
CA PRO A 17 18.75 3.96 13.15
C PRO A 17 19.73 3.12 14.00
N MET A 18 19.18 2.46 15.02
CA MET A 18 19.85 1.39 15.72
C MET A 18 19.67 0.10 14.90
N ASP A 19 20.79 -0.60 14.73
CA ASP A 19 20.99 -1.77 13.89
C ASP A 19 19.89 -2.84 14.11
N ALA A 20 19.05 -3.07 13.09
CA ALA A 20 17.96 -4.03 13.16
C ALA A 20 18.42 -5.39 12.61
N SER A 21 18.40 -6.39 13.48
CA SER A 21 18.58 -7.81 13.17
C SER A 21 17.90 -8.21 11.87
N LYS A 22 18.59 -9.02 11.04
CA LYS A 22 18.14 -9.63 9.79
C LYS A 22 16.63 -9.96 9.82
N SER A 23 15.82 -9.02 9.35
CA SER A 23 14.36 -9.01 9.52
C SER A 23 13.70 -9.82 8.41
N ASP A 24 12.69 -10.62 8.75
CA ASP A 24 11.92 -11.45 7.83
C ASP A 24 11.05 -10.59 6.89
N ARG A 25 11.71 -9.94 5.94
CA ARG A 25 11.08 -9.04 4.96
C ARG A 25 10.65 -9.80 3.73
N THR A 26 9.42 -9.60 3.32
CA THR A 26 8.91 -10.11 2.04
C THR A 26 8.97 -9.01 0.99
N THR A 27 9.32 -9.37 -0.23
CA THR A 27 9.54 -8.43 -1.32
C THR A 27 8.84 -8.91 -2.59
N VAL A 28 8.08 -8.02 -3.21
CA VAL A 28 7.49 -8.21 -4.54
C VAL A 28 8.09 -7.17 -5.48
N ALA A 29 8.70 -7.60 -6.59
CA ALA A 29 9.42 -6.70 -7.48
C ALA A 29 8.97 -6.83 -8.94
N GLY A 30 8.81 -5.68 -9.61
CA GLY A 30 8.57 -5.57 -11.05
C GLY A 30 9.82 -5.16 -11.80
N LYS A 31 10.60 -6.12 -12.29
CA LYS A 31 11.88 -5.89 -13.02
C LYS A 31 12.78 -4.85 -12.34
N ASN A 32 12.76 -4.78 -11.00
CA ASN A 32 13.46 -3.79 -10.16
C ASN A 32 13.10 -2.32 -10.43
N ILE A 33 11.96 -2.03 -11.06
CA ILE A 33 11.45 -0.67 -11.30
C ILE A 33 10.51 -0.23 -10.18
N ILE A 34 9.64 -1.13 -9.72
CA ILE A 34 8.81 -0.95 -8.53
C ILE A 34 9.02 -2.15 -7.62
N ARG A 35 9.08 -1.90 -6.32
CA ARG A 35 9.18 -2.91 -5.28
C ARG A 35 8.19 -2.59 -4.16
N ILE A 36 7.41 -3.60 -3.78
CA ILE A 36 6.56 -3.57 -2.59
C ILE A 36 7.24 -4.42 -1.53
N GLU A 37 7.49 -3.82 -0.38
CA GLU A 37 8.16 -4.49 0.74
C GLU A 37 7.15 -4.66 1.87
N PHE A 38 7.14 -5.85 2.48
CA PHE A 38 6.33 -6.16 3.65
C PHE A 38 7.23 -6.56 4.81
N ASP A 39 6.86 -6.16 6.03
CA ASP A 39 7.50 -6.62 7.26
C ASP A 39 6.75 -7.79 7.92
N GLY A 40 7.20 -8.18 9.12
CA GLY A 40 6.61 -9.28 9.89
C GLY A 40 5.19 -9.02 10.40
N SER A 41 4.73 -7.76 10.42
CA SER A 41 3.36 -7.37 10.76
C SER A 41 2.49 -7.17 9.52
N MET A 42 3.01 -7.52 8.33
CA MET A 42 2.42 -7.25 7.02
C MET A 42 2.14 -5.76 6.79
N HIS A 43 2.86 -4.86 7.45
CA HIS A 43 2.90 -3.46 7.02
C HIS A 43 3.71 -3.38 5.75
N SER A 44 3.35 -2.48 4.84
CA SER A 44 4.00 -2.40 3.55
C SER A 44 4.43 -1.00 3.17
N ARG A 45 5.40 -0.93 2.25
CA ARG A 45 5.87 0.33 1.64
C ARG A 45 6.24 0.13 0.19
N VAL A 46 6.25 1.25 -0.54
CA VAL A 46 6.66 1.30 -1.94
C VAL A 46 8.08 1.82 -2.06
N VAL A 47 8.90 1.13 -2.84
CA VAL A 47 10.22 1.57 -3.29
C VAL A 47 10.18 1.65 -4.81
N ALA A 48 10.52 2.82 -5.36
CA ALA A 48 10.59 3.04 -6.80
C ALA A 48 12.05 3.13 -7.25
N SER A 49 12.39 2.61 -8.41
CA SER A 49 13.66 2.87 -9.08
C SER A 49 13.44 3.93 -10.16
N LEU A 50 13.98 5.12 -9.91
CA LEU A 50 13.89 6.29 -10.78
C LEU A 50 15.29 6.62 -11.30
N ALA A 51 15.47 6.61 -12.62
CA ALA A 51 16.77 6.80 -13.26
C ALA A 51 17.89 5.89 -12.71
N GLY A 52 17.55 4.63 -12.39
CA GLY A 52 18.48 3.64 -11.85
C GLY A 52 18.82 3.82 -10.37
N ARG A 53 18.16 4.75 -9.66
CA ARG A 53 18.33 4.97 -8.22
C ARG A 53 17.07 4.56 -7.47
N GLU A 54 17.23 3.76 -6.43
CA GLU A 54 16.13 3.41 -5.55
C GLU A 54 15.73 4.60 -4.67
N ARG A 55 14.42 4.82 -4.55
CA ARG A 55 13.80 5.81 -3.70
C ARG A 55 12.70 5.14 -2.90
N VAL A 56 12.88 5.11 -1.59
CA VAL A 56 11.82 4.77 -0.64
C VAL A 56 10.77 5.89 -0.68
N MET A 57 9.52 5.56 -0.99
CA MET A 57 8.44 6.54 -1.17
C MET A 57 7.78 6.92 0.16
N GLY A 58 7.85 6.04 1.16
CA GLY A 58 7.33 6.22 2.51
C GLY A 58 7.78 5.11 3.45
N ASP A 59 7.41 5.24 4.72
CA ASP A 59 7.70 4.25 5.75
C ASP A 59 6.82 3.00 5.59
N LEU A 60 7.15 1.94 6.32
CA LEU A 60 6.29 0.77 6.46
C LEU A 60 5.05 1.19 7.26
N THR A 61 3.87 1.03 6.67
CA THR A 61 2.60 1.37 7.29
C THR A 61 1.57 0.25 7.10
N PRO A 62 0.52 0.17 7.94
CA PRO A 62 -0.61 -0.71 7.66
C PRO A 62 -1.34 -0.22 6.41
N SER A 63 -1.00 -0.83 5.26
CA SER A 63 -1.56 -0.55 3.94
C SER A 63 -2.97 -1.12 3.78
N GLU A 64 -3.25 -2.23 4.46
CA GLU A 64 -4.54 -2.90 4.49
C GLU A 64 -5.07 -2.94 5.93
N ILE A 65 -6.25 -2.36 6.14
CA ILE A 65 -6.92 -2.24 7.43
C ILE A 65 -8.33 -2.82 7.27
N ILE A 66 -8.75 -3.66 8.21
CA ILE A 66 -10.14 -4.13 8.31
C ILE A 66 -10.72 -3.73 9.66
N ARG A 67 -11.94 -3.19 9.64
CA ARG A 67 -12.66 -2.76 10.83
C ARG A 67 -13.68 -3.80 11.24
N ILE A 68 -13.51 -4.39 12.42
CA ILE A 68 -14.38 -5.42 13.00
C ILE A 68 -14.94 -4.92 14.33
N SER A 69 -16.26 -4.92 14.49
CA SER A 69 -16.94 -4.44 15.70
C SER A 69 -16.46 -3.04 16.16
N GLY A 70 -16.17 -2.16 15.21
CA GLY A 70 -15.65 -0.80 15.44
C GLY A 70 -14.14 -0.70 15.65
N ASN A 71 -13.40 -1.81 15.74
CA ASN A 71 -11.96 -1.82 15.98
C ASN A 71 -11.18 -2.05 14.69
N ASP A 72 -10.10 -1.28 14.51
CA ASP A 72 -9.16 -1.48 13.40
C ASP A 72 -8.20 -2.60 13.69
N ILE A 73 -8.16 -3.58 12.78
CA ILE A 73 -7.17 -4.63 12.76
C ILE A 73 -6.15 -4.27 11.68
N THR A 74 -4.97 -3.85 12.11
CA THR A 74 -3.88 -3.37 11.25
C THR A 74 -2.72 -4.35 11.17
N ASP A 75 -2.47 -5.09 12.25
CA ASP A 75 -1.26 -5.88 12.44
C ASP A 75 -1.57 -7.36 12.24
N PHE A 76 -0.95 -7.97 11.24
CA PHE A 76 -1.10 -9.39 10.94
C PHE A 76 0.27 -10.04 10.98
N SER A 77 0.47 -10.99 11.89
CA SER A 77 1.73 -11.73 11.97
C SER A 77 1.90 -12.55 10.70
N LEU A 78 2.94 -12.25 9.92
CA LEU A 78 3.28 -12.96 8.69
C LEU A 78 3.49 -14.45 8.97
N GLN A 79 2.76 -15.30 8.25
CA GLN A 79 2.82 -16.76 8.40
C GLN A 79 3.47 -17.43 7.18
N ARG A 80 3.11 -16.96 5.98
CA ARG A 80 3.54 -17.59 4.73
C ARG A 80 3.72 -16.58 3.62
N ARG A 81 4.70 -16.86 2.78
CA ARG A 81 4.89 -16.22 1.48
C ARG A 81 5.14 -17.28 0.41
N ARG A 82 4.60 -17.08 -0.78
CA ARG A 82 4.94 -17.88 -1.97
C ARG A 82 4.84 -17.01 -3.21
N SER A 83 5.68 -17.30 -4.20
CA SER A 83 5.60 -16.66 -5.51
C SER A 83 5.48 -17.74 -6.58
N GLU A 84 4.61 -17.49 -7.55
CA GLU A 84 4.32 -18.42 -8.65
C GLU A 84 4.16 -17.62 -9.96
N PRO A 85 4.56 -18.19 -11.11
CA PRO A 85 4.24 -17.59 -12.39
C PRO A 85 2.71 -17.59 -12.60
N VAL A 86 2.20 -16.55 -13.25
CA VAL A 86 0.79 -16.43 -13.63
C VAL A 86 0.67 -16.05 -15.10
N ARG A 87 -0.36 -16.55 -15.77
CA ARG A 87 -0.71 -16.15 -17.14
C ARG A 87 -2.22 -16.05 -17.28
N ASP A 88 -2.72 -14.85 -17.55
CA ASP A 88 -4.16 -14.60 -17.73
C ASP A 88 -4.41 -13.57 -18.85
N ARG A 89 -5.61 -12.96 -18.87
CA ARG A 89 -6.01 -11.94 -19.85
C ARG A 89 -5.11 -10.70 -19.88
N LEU A 90 -4.40 -10.38 -18.80
CA LEU A 90 -3.45 -9.27 -18.72
C LEU A 90 -2.03 -9.67 -19.15
N GLY A 91 -1.80 -10.97 -19.38
CA GLY A 91 -0.55 -11.52 -19.89
C GLY A 91 0.17 -12.39 -18.87
N SER A 92 1.47 -12.60 -19.09
CA SER A 92 2.33 -13.34 -18.15
C SER A 92 2.88 -12.41 -17.07
N GLY A 93 3.13 -12.96 -15.89
CA GLY A 93 3.69 -12.24 -14.76
C GLY A 93 4.07 -13.16 -13.61
N THR A 94 4.36 -12.55 -12.47
CA THR A 94 4.61 -13.25 -11.20
C THR A 94 3.57 -12.82 -10.18
N ARG A 95 2.91 -13.80 -9.56
CA ARG A 95 1.98 -13.61 -8.44
C ARG A 95 2.68 -13.98 -7.15
N THR A 96 2.75 -13.06 -6.20
CA THR A 96 3.22 -13.31 -4.84
C THR A 96 2.05 -13.28 -3.88
N VAL A 97 1.84 -14.38 -3.15
CA VAL A 97 0.79 -14.52 -2.14
C VAL A 97 1.43 -14.48 -0.77
N ILE A 98 0.93 -13.58 0.08
CA ILE A 98 1.42 -13.33 1.43
C ILE A 98 0.23 -13.54 2.37
N THR A 99 0.41 -14.39 3.38
CA THR A 99 -0.62 -14.73 4.34
C THR A 99 -0.14 -14.39 5.74
N GLY A 100 -1.00 -13.73 6.51
CA GLY A 100 -0.78 -13.47 7.94
C GLY A 100 -2.06 -13.59 8.74
N THR A 101 -1.93 -13.57 10.05
CA THR A 101 -3.04 -13.83 10.97
C THR A 101 -3.08 -12.81 12.10
N ALA A 102 -4.29 -12.50 12.55
CA ALA A 102 -4.56 -11.68 13.73
C ALA A 102 -5.81 -12.24 14.44
N SER A 103 -5.64 -12.80 15.65
CA SER A 103 -6.72 -13.50 16.37
C SER A 103 -7.40 -14.56 15.47
N SER A 104 -8.72 -14.54 15.35
CA SER A 104 -9.52 -15.41 14.48
C SER A 104 -9.54 -14.98 13.01
N LEU A 105 -8.74 -14.01 12.59
CA LEU A 105 -8.74 -13.49 11.23
C LEU A 105 -7.46 -13.86 10.47
N ARG A 106 -7.61 -14.36 9.25
CA ARG A 106 -6.52 -14.54 8.30
C ARG A 106 -6.61 -13.50 7.19
N LYS A 107 -5.51 -12.79 6.94
CA LYS A 107 -5.36 -11.90 5.77
C LYS A 107 -4.51 -12.59 4.72
N THR A 108 -4.98 -12.59 3.48
CA THR A 108 -4.21 -13.00 2.30
C THR A 108 -4.10 -11.83 1.34
N VAL A 109 -2.87 -11.41 1.04
CA VAL A 109 -2.56 -10.39 0.04
C VAL A 109 -1.88 -11.06 -1.13
N ALA A 110 -2.51 -11.01 -2.30
CA ALA A 110 -1.88 -11.42 -3.55
C ALA A 110 -1.46 -10.18 -4.35
N VAL A 111 -0.18 -10.11 -4.70
CA VAL A 111 0.40 -9.04 -5.51
C VAL A 111 0.88 -9.63 -6.82
N ILE A 112 0.34 -9.15 -7.93
CA ILE A 112 0.75 -9.57 -9.28
C ILE A 112 1.52 -8.44 -9.94
N VAL A 113 2.68 -8.79 -10.51
CA VAL A 113 3.38 -7.91 -11.45
C VAL A 113 3.47 -8.60 -12.80
N TYR A 114 2.88 -7.97 -13.83
CA TYR A 114 2.89 -8.47 -15.20
C TYR A 114 4.13 -7.99 -15.95
N ASP A 115 4.67 -8.84 -16.83
CA ASP A 115 5.88 -8.54 -17.61
C ASP A 115 5.71 -7.35 -18.55
N ARG A 116 4.48 -7.15 -19.04
CA ARG A 116 4.06 -6.02 -19.89
C ARG A 116 3.86 -4.74 -19.07
N PHE A 117 3.63 -4.84 -17.76
CA PHE A 117 3.38 -3.71 -16.87
C PHE A 117 4.34 -3.70 -15.68
N PRO A 118 5.66 -3.68 -15.91
CA PRO A 118 6.66 -3.85 -14.83
C PRO A 118 6.72 -2.67 -13.85
N ARG A 119 5.96 -1.60 -14.10
CA ARG A 119 5.83 -0.42 -13.24
C ARG A 119 4.55 -0.43 -12.40
N MET A 120 3.75 -1.48 -12.48
CA MET A 120 2.47 -1.62 -11.78
C MET A 120 2.46 -2.88 -10.95
N ALA A 121 1.90 -2.77 -9.74
CA ALA A 121 1.60 -3.90 -8.87
C ALA A 121 0.09 -3.96 -8.68
N PHE A 122 -0.50 -5.12 -8.95
CA PHE A 122 -1.94 -5.36 -8.83
C PHE A 122 -2.20 -6.13 -7.55
N PHE A 123 -3.10 -5.63 -6.72
CA PHE A 123 -3.38 -6.21 -5.40
C PHE A 123 -4.76 -6.84 -5.36
N ASP A 124 -4.82 -7.99 -4.70
CA ASP A 124 -6.04 -8.65 -4.26
C ASP A 124 -5.90 -8.95 -2.75
N VAL A 125 -6.88 -8.55 -1.96
CA VAL A 125 -6.85 -8.61 -0.49
C VAL A 125 -8.08 -9.35 -0.01
N GLU A 126 -7.85 -10.48 0.64
CA GLU A 126 -8.89 -11.33 1.20
C GLU A 126 -8.73 -11.41 2.72
N TYR A 127 -9.86 -11.39 3.43
CA TYR A 127 -9.92 -11.67 4.86
C TYR A 127 -10.82 -12.89 5.09
N THR A 128 -10.30 -13.92 5.76
CA THR A 128 -11.08 -15.11 6.14
C THR A 128 -11.28 -15.15 7.65
N ASN A 129 -12.53 -15.25 8.11
CA ASN A 129 -12.82 -15.64 9.49
C ASN A 129 -12.45 -17.12 9.69
N THR A 130 -11.58 -17.39 10.65
CA THR A 130 -11.09 -18.73 11.02
C THR A 130 -11.55 -19.17 12.41
N GLY A 131 -12.34 -18.34 13.08
CA GLY A 131 -12.95 -18.64 14.37
C GLY A 131 -14.33 -19.28 14.23
N MET A 132 -14.98 -19.50 15.38
CA MET A 132 -16.32 -20.10 15.47
C MET A 132 -17.44 -19.06 15.63
N SER A 133 -17.10 -17.78 15.82
CA SER A 133 -18.05 -16.69 16.03
C SER A 133 -18.10 -15.78 14.82
N ASP A 134 -19.27 -15.22 14.56
CA ASP A 134 -19.46 -14.21 13.52
C ASP A 134 -18.63 -12.96 13.82
N LEU A 135 -18.04 -12.37 12.78
CA LEU A 135 -17.27 -11.14 12.85
C LEU A 135 -17.98 -10.05 12.04
N PRO A 136 -18.60 -9.04 12.69
CA PRO A 136 -19.28 -7.98 11.96
C PRO A 136 -18.24 -7.02 11.35
N VAL A 137 -18.14 -7.04 10.03
CA VAL A 137 -17.25 -6.14 9.27
C VAL A 137 -17.92 -4.78 9.10
N ASN A 138 -17.30 -3.72 9.59
CA ASN A 138 -17.80 -2.36 9.46
C ASN A 138 -17.17 -1.60 8.29
N GLY A 139 -16.04 -2.07 7.77
CA GLY A 139 -15.36 -1.46 6.63
C GLY A 139 -13.93 -1.96 6.46
N TRP A 140 -13.28 -1.51 5.40
CA TRP A 140 -11.88 -1.80 5.14
C TRP A 140 -11.22 -0.64 4.39
N THR A 141 -9.91 -0.57 4.45
CA THR A 141 -9.06 0.36 3.71
C THR A 141 -7.96 -0.44 3.04
N ASN A 142 -7.70 -0.17 1.76
CA ASN A 142 -6.66 -0.83 0.97
C ASN A 142 -5.70 0.23 0.41
N GLN A 143 -4.43 -0.14 0.26
CA GLN A 143 -3.39 0.72 -0.31
C GLN A 143 -3.22 2.07 0.44
N HIS A 144 -3.31 2.04 1.77
CA HIS A 144 -3.07 3.21 2.61
C HIS A 144 -1.56 3.48 2.78
N TYR A 145 -1.04 4.41 1.97
CA TYR A 145 0.37 4.81 1.99
C TYR A 145 0.54 6.29 2.27
N SER A 146 1.59 6.61 3.03
CA SER A 146 2.13 7.97 3.09
C SER A 146 3.23 8.12 2.05
N ILE A 147 3.16 9.15 1.21
CA ILE A 147 4.19 9.46 0.22
C ILE A 147 4.90 10.75 0.63
N SER A 148 6.22 10.69 0.75
CA SER A 148 7.03 11.87 1.06
C SER A 148 7.26 12.73 -0.18
N ALA A 149 7.00 14.03 -0.07
CA ALA A 149 7.39 15.00 -1.09
C ALA A 149 8.92 15.05 -1.24
N SER A 150 9.40 15.27 -2.46
CA SER A 150 10.82 15.61 -2.66
C SER A 150 11.11 16.98 -2.05
N THR A 151 12.30 17.16 -1.47
CA THR A 151 12.74 18.41 -0.84
C THR A 151 13.10 19.52 -1.85
N SER A 152 13.01 19.25 -3.16
CA SER A 152 13.24 20.26 -4.21
C SER A 152 12.04 21.21 -4.27
N ALA A 153 12.22 22.41 -3.70
CA ALA A 153 11.19 23.43 -3.53
C ALA A 153 10.64 24.04 -4.84
N ALA A 154 11.20 23.70 -6.02
CA ALA A 154 10.85 24.33 -7.28
C ALA A 154 9.55 23.79 -7.92
N GLN A 155 9.08 22.60 -7.55
CA GLN A 155 7.90 21.98 -8.17
C GLN A 155 6.92 21.43 -7.14
N ARG A 156 5.61 21.53 -7.45
CA ARG A 156 4.54 20.96 -6.63
C ARG A 156 4.67 19.43 -6.63
N ALA A 157 4.79 18.86 -5.44
CA ALA A 157 5.08 17.43 -5.27
C ALA A 157 3.88 16.51 -5.57
N PHE A 158 2.66 17.01 -5.41
CA PHE A 158 1.43 16.23 -5.59
C PHE A 158 0.37 17.03 -6.33
N TRP A 159 -0.40 16.31 -7.13
CA TRP A 159 -1.43 16.84 -8.01
C TRP A 159 -2.68 15.95 -7.90
N SER A 160 -3.85 16.56 -8.03
CA SER A 160 -5.13 15.86 -8.16
C SER A 160 -5.73 16.12 -9.52
N TYR A 161 -6.34 15.09 -10.09
CA TYR A 161 -7.23 15.25 -11.24
C TYR A 161 -8.69 15.40 -10.75
N GLN A 162 -9.32 16.52 -11.09
CA GLN A 162 -10.64 16.93 -10.61
C GLN A 162 -11.55 17.31 -11.78
N SER A 163 -11.86 16.34 -12.64
CA SER A 163 -12.81 16.55 -13.74
C SER A 163 -14.25 16.69 -13.25
N GLY A 164 -15.07 17.42 -13.99
CA GLY A 164 -16.52 17.44 -13.80
C GLY A 164 -17.24 17.93 -15.05
N CYS A 165 -18.55 17.69 -15.11
CA CYS A 165 -19.41 18.20 -16.17
C CYS A 165 -19.84 19.63 -15.82
N TYR A 166 -19.05 20.62 -16.25
CA TYR A 166 -19.33 22.03 -16.06
C TYR A 166 -19.39 22.74 -17.42
N GLU A 167 -20.24 23.77 -17.55
CA GLU A 167 -20.27 24.62 -18.76
C GLU A 167 -18.92 25.33 -18.97
N LYS A 168 -18.27 25.72 -17.86
CA LYS A 168 -16.90 26.24 -17.85
C LYS A 168 -15.90 25.08 -17.87
N ARG A 169 -14.81 25.21 -18.65
CA ARG A 169 -13.70 24.24 -18.71
C ARG A 169 -12.48 24.74 -17.92
N PRO A 170 -12.46 24.66 -16.58
CA PRO A 170 -11.27 24.99 -15.81
C PRO A 170 -10.17 23.95 -16.03
N ASP A 171 -8.94 24.26 -15.59
CA ASP A 171 -7.89 23.25 -15.46
C ASP A 171 -8.35 22.16 -14.48
N TRP A 172 -8.18 20.90 -14.87
CA TRP A 172 -8.57 19.74 -14.08
C TRP A 172 -7.39 19.12 -13.35
N VAL A 173 -6.15 19.55 -13.60
CA VAL A 173 -4.95 19.07 -12.92
C VAL A 173 -4.48 20.15 -11.94
N LEU A 174 -4.87 20.01 -10.68
CA LEU A 174 -4.62 21.02 -9.66
C LEU A 174 -3.57 20.54 -8.65
N PRO A 175 -2.68 21.43 -8.19
CA PRO A 175 -1.71 21.06 -7.17
C PRO A 175 -2.42 20.86 -5.82
N LEU A 176 -2.01 19.82 -5.08
CA LEU A 176 -2.56 19.58 -3.75
C LEU A 176 -2.20 20.71 -2.79
N LYS A 177 -3.15 21.04 -1.92
CA LYS A 177 -3.01 21.99 -0.83
C LYS A 177 -3.08 21.26 0.51
N PRO A 178 -2.46 21.79 1.58
CA PRO A 178 -2.65 21.26 2.93
C PRO A 178 -4.13 21.14 3.28
N GLY A 179 -4.52 20.03 3.91
CA GLY A 179 -5.90 19.76 4.30
C GLY A 179 -6.79 19.15 3.20
N PHE A 180 -6.25 18.82 2.03
CA PHE A 180 -6.97 18.05 1.00
C PHE A 180 -7.23 16.61 1.49
N HIS A 181 -8.49 16.16 1.41
CA HIS A 181 -8.98 14.85 1.88
C HIS A 181 -10.10 14.32 0.98
#